data_AF-A0A1E4T2P6-F1
#
_entry.id   AF-A0A1E4T2P6-F1
#
_cell.length_a   1.000
_cell.length_b   1.000
_cell.length_c   1.000
_cell.angle_alpha   90.00
_cell.angle_beta   90.00
_cell.angle_gamma   90.00
#
_symmetry.space_group_name_H-M   'P 1'
#
loop_
_entity.id
_entity.type
_entity.pdbx_description
1 polymer ?
#
loop_
_entity_poly.entity_id
_entity_poly.type
_entity_poly.pdbx_seq_one_letter_code
_entity_poly.pdbx_strand_id
1 'polypeptide(L)'
;FILPTLLAAWTSEDIEIFKLQKDIIEETKDEKMNFYKYLSLPKTTKSNYDEITKAYKKLSRKYHPDKIRNVDNLPLAKFNKLKKKAEERFQRLSLIGTILRSEKKEKYDYYYKTGFPKLKDNEFKFIKFKPSLFLTLSTIFILVSIIHYILLKLQNSQEIKRVNSLIETLKYKASKIQTTSQQQQQQILQDKKVIHLDKFFIVKFDGSCYLIDKSPIEGEDYEIDD
;
A
#
# COMPACT_ATOMS: atom_id res chain seq x y z
N PHE A 1 5.51 17.22 6.14
CA PHE A 1 6.98 17.05 6.09
C PHE A 1 7.34 16.28 4.82
N ILE A 2 7.80 16.99 3.79
CA ILE A 2 8.31 16.39 2.56
C ILE A 2 9.78 16.08 2.85
N LEU A 3 10.09 14.82 3.17
CA LEU A 3 11.48 14.38 3.28
C LEU A 3 12.14 14.53 1.90
N PRO A 4 13.31 15.18 1.80
CA PRO A 4 14.03 15.25 0.55
C PRO A 4 14.55 13.84 0.27
N THR A 5 13.91 13.13 -0.66
CA THR A 5 14.48 11.92 -1.23
C THR A 5 15.73 12.34 -1.98
N LEU A 6 16.90 12.02 -1.43
CA LEU A 6 18.17 12.08 -2.16
C LEU A 6 17.98 11.20 -3.41
N LEU A 7 17.81 11.81 -4.58
CA LEU A 7 17.78 11.05 -5.84
C LEU A 7 19.19 10.52 -6.04
N ALA A 8 19.46 9.31 -5.53
CA ALA A 8 20.63 8.55 -5.89
C ALA A 8 20.55 8.28 -7.40
N ALA A 9 21.28 9.07 -8.18
CA ALA A 9 21.48 8.79 -9.58
C ALA A 9 22.26 7.48 -9.71
N TRP A 10 21.90 6.67 -10.71
CA TRP A 10 22.59 5.42 -10.99
C TRP A 10 24.07 5.63 -11.24
N THR A 11 24.91 4.78 -10.65
CA THR A 11 26.34 4.83 -10.96
C THR A 11 26.60 4.30 -12.37
N SER A 12 27.71 4.69 -12.99
CA SER A 12 28.07 4.18 -14.32
C SER A 12 28.16 2.65 -14.34
N GLU A 13 28.62 2.05 -13.25
CA GLU A 13 28.73 0.60 -13.10
C GLU A 13 27.37 -0.09 -13.08
N ASP A 14 26.37 0.52 -12.43
CA ASP A 14 25.01 -0.01 -12.41
C ASP A 14 24.43 -0.02 -13.83
N ILE A 15 24.63 1.09 -14.56
CA ILE A 15 24.18 1.23 -15.95
C ILE A 15 24.84 0.18 -16.85
N GLU A 16 26.14 -0.09 -16.67
CA GLU A 16 26.85 -1.16 -17.40
C GLU A 16 26.22 -2.54 -17.14
N ILE A 17 25.95 -2.87 -15.88
CA ILE A 17 25.31 -4.13 -15.50
C ILE A 17 23.92 -4.25 -16.15
N PHE A 18 23.12 -3.18 -16.13
CA PHE A 18 21.77 -3.18 -16.68
C PHE A 18 21.76 -3.33 -18.20
N LYS A 19 22.65 -2.62 -18.90
CA LYS A 19 22.84 -2.76 -20.36
C LYS A 19 23.20 -4.19 -20.71
N LEU A 20 24.18 -4.77 -20.00
CA LEU A 20 24.64 -6.13 -20.26
C LEU A 20 23.56 -7.18 -20.00
N GLN A 21 22.79 -7.04 -18.92
CA GLN A 21 21.65 -7.93 -18.63
C GLN A 21 20.58 -7.84 -19.72
N LYS A 22 20.27 -6.62 -20.18
CA LYS A 22 19.35 -6.41 -21.28
C LYS A 22 19.84 -7.07 -22.58
N ASP A 23 21.10 -6.85 -22.95
CA ASP A 23 21.69 -7.39 -24.18
C ASP A 23 21.63 -8.92 -24.23
N ILE A 24 21.85 -9.59 -23.09
CA ILE A 24 21.76 -11.06 -22.98
C ILE A 24 20.32 -11.53 -23.23
N ILE A 25 19.33 -10.85 -22.64
CA ILE A 25 17.91 -11.20 -22.81
C ILE A 25 17.51 -11.03 -24.28
N GLU A 26 17.92 -9.94 -24.93
CA GLU A 26 17.62 -9.71 -26.35
C GLU A 26 18.28 -10.75 -27.26
N GLU A 27 19.52 -11.15 -26.95
CA GLU A 27 20.26 -12.14 -27.75
C GLU A 27 19.69 -13.56 -27.60
N THR A 28 19.38 -13.97 -26.37
CA THR A 28 18.86 -15.32 -26.08
C THR A 28 17.36 -15.45 -26.33
N LYS A 29 16.64 -14.32 -26.41
CA LYS A 29 15.17 -14.24 -26.41
C LYS A 29 14.51 -14.86 -25.17
N ASP A 30 15.30 -15.15 -24.14
CA ASP A 30 14.86 -15.75 -22.89
C ASP A 30 14.85 -14.69 -21.79
N GLU A 31 13.67 -14.24 -21.36
CA GLU A 31 13.53 -13.24 -20.30
C GLU A 31 14.10 -13.72 -18.94
N LYS A 32 14.19 -15.04 -18.76
CA LYS A 32 14.72 -15.67 -17.54
C LYS A 32 16.24 -15.88 -17.60
N MET A 33 16.93 -15.44 -18.66
CA MET A 33 18.38 -15.55 -18.71
C MET A 33 19.04 -14.53 -17.79
N ASN A 34 20.11 -15.00 -17.13
CA ASN A 34 20.90 -14.23 -16.17
C ASN A 34 22.37 -14.59 -16.34
N PHE A 35 23.28 -13.83 -15.73
CA PHE A 35 24.72 -14.01 -15.89
C PHE A 35 25.18 -15.41 -15.48
N TYR A 36 24.62 -15.94 -14.39
CA TYR A 36 24.96 -17.28 -13.89
C TYR A 36 24.53 -18.39 -14.84
N LYS A 37 23.31 -18.31 -15.37
CA LYS A 37 22.76 -19.27 -16.33
C LYS A 37 23.47 -19.18 -17.67
N TYR A 38 23.85 -17.97 -18.08
CA TYR A 38 24.70 -17.73 -19.25
C TYR A 38 26.07 -18.40 -19.09
N LEU A 39 26.68 -18.33 -17.90
CA LEU A 39 27.93 -19.05 -17.59
C LEU A 39 27.75 -20.55 -17.32
N SER A 40 26.51 -21.06 -17.34
CA SER A 40 26.18 -22.45 -16.99
C SER A 40 26.66 -22.86 -15.58
N LEU A 41 26.53 -21.94 -14.61
CA LEU A 41 26.90 -22.19 -13.21
C LEU A 41 25.75 -22.85 -12.43
N PRO A 42 26.00 -23.96 -11.72
CA PRO A 42 24.95 -24.69 -11.00
C PRO A 42 24.46 -23.96 -9.74
N LYS A 43 25.34 -23.21 -9.07
CA LYS A 43 25.07 -22.62 -7.74
C LYS A 43 24.68 -21.13 -7.76
N THR A 44 24.31 -20.58 -8.93
CA THR A 44 23.89 -19.18 -9.12
C THR A 44 24.63 -18.19 -8.19
N THR A 45 23.96 -17.65 -7.17
CA THR A 45 24.51 -16.65 -6.23
C THR A 45 25.56 -17.21 -5.25
N LYS A 46 25.54 -18.51 -4.98
CA LYS A 46 26.48 -19.21 -4.08
C LYS A 46 27.76 -19.70 -4.78
N SER A 47 27.93 -19.44 -6.08
CA SER A 47 29.12 -19.86 -6.80
C SER A 47 30.38 -19.15 -6.29
N ASN A 48 31.41 -19.96 -6.03
CA ASN A 48 32.73 -19.49 -5.62
C ASN A 48 33.49 -18.86 -6.80
N TYR A 49 34.44 -17.96 -6.52
CA TYR A 49 35.28 -17.28 -7.50
C TYR A 49 35.99 -18.27 -8.46
N ASP A 50 36.50 -19.38 -7.93
CA ASP A 50 37.19 -20.41 -8.74
C ASP A 50 36.24 -21.15 -9.69
N GLU A 51 35.01 -21.43 -9.25
CA GLU A 51 33.97 -22.05 -10.08
C GLU A 51 33.61 -21.13 -11.25
N ILE A 52 33.44 -19.83 -10.97
CA ILE A 52 33.16 -18.78 -11.96
C ILE A 52 34.30 -18.71 -12.98
N THR A 53 35.55 -18.69 -12.51
CA THR A 53 36.74 -18.61 -13.37
C THR A 53 36.86 -19.86 -14.27
N LYS A 54 36.60 -21.06 -13.74
CA LYS A 54 36.60 -22.31 -14.51
C LYS A 54 35.52 -22.30 -15.60
N ALA A 55 34.29 -21.93 -15.24
CA ALA A 55 33.17 -21.85 -16.17
C ALA A 55 33.43 -20.81 -17.29
N TYR A 56 33.92 -19.62 -16.91
CA TYR A 56 34.33 -18.60 -17.85
C TYR A 56 35.41 -19.10 -18.82
N LYS A 57 36.50 -19.70 -18.32
CA LYS A 57 37.57 -20.26 -19.17
C LYS A 57 37.04 -21.30 -20.15
N LYS A 58 36.12 -22.16 -19.72
CA LYS A 58 35.48 -23.18 -20.57
C LYS A 58 34.67 -22.54 -21.70
N LEU A 59 33.86 -21.54 -21.40
CA LEU A 59 33.04 -20.83 -22.40
C LEU A 59 33.86 -19.94 -23.32
N SER A 60 34.85 -19.23 -22.77
CA SER A 60 35.77 -18.37 -23.52
C SER A 60 36.48 -19.16 -24.63
N ARG A 61 37.01 -20.35 -24.32
CA ARG A 61 37.62 -21.24 -25.32
C ARG A 61 36.63 -21.75 -26.37
N LYS A 62 35.37 -21.96 -25.98
CA LYS A 62 34.31 -22.46 -26.89
C LYS A 62 33.88 -21.38 -27.88
N TYR A 63 33.71 -20.15 -27.41
CA TYR A 63 33.15 -19.02 -28.17
C TYR A 63 34.19 -18.00 -28.62
N HIS A 64 35.47 -18.36 -28.62
CA HIS A 64 36.52 -17.45 -29.06
C HIS A 64 36.37 -17.07 -30.55
N PRO A 65 36.47 -15.79 -30.93
CA PRO A 65 36.25 -15.36 -32.32
C PRO A 65 37.28 -15.96 -33.30
N ASP A 66 38.50 -16.26 -32.84
CA ASP A 66 39.54 -16.92 -33.65
C ASP A 66 39.14 -18.31 -34.15
N LYS A 67 38.19 -18.97 -33.48
CA LYS A 67 37.72 -20.30 -33.90
C LYS A 67 36.86 -20.25 -35.16
N ILE A 68 36.41 -19.06 -35.57
CA ILE A 68 35.60 -18.86 -36.77
C ILE A 68 36.54 -18.71 -37.96
N ARG A 69 36.65 -19.80 -38.72
CA ARG A 69 37.44 -19.87 -39.95
C ARG A 69 36.52 -19.77 -41.16
N ASN A 70 36.99 -19.19 -42.25
CA ASN A 70 36.24 -19.13 -43.50
C ASN A 70 36.31 -20.49 -44.23
N VAL A 71 35.59 -21.49 -43.72
CA VAL A 71 35.65 -22.87 -44.25
C VAL A 71 34.88 -23.00 -45.56
N ASP A 72 33.73 -22.33 -45.68
CA ASP A 72 32.81 -22.50 -46.81
C ASP A 72 33.06 -21.49 -47.95
N ASN A 73 34.25 -20.86 -48.01
CA ASN A 73 34.58 -19.78 -48.96
C ASN A 73 33.49 -18.69 -49.05
N LEU A 74 32.95 -18.30 -47.90
CA LEU A 74 31.96 -17.23 -47.84
C LEU A 74 32.54 -15.94 -48.42
N PRO A 75 31.71 -15.13 -49.11
CA PRO A 75 32.11 -13.78 -49.53
C PRO A 75 32.68 -13.01 -48.33
N LEU A 76 33.79 -12.32 -48.54
CA LEU A 76 34.56 -11.66 -47.47
C LEU A 76 33.68 -10.76 -46.57
N ALA A 77 32.73 -10.06 -47.17
CA ALA A 77 31.77 -9.22 -46.44
C ALA A 77 30.89 -10.02 -45.45
N LYS A 78 30.39 -11.20 -45.85
CA LYS A 78 29.59 -12.06 -44.97
C LYS A 78 30.46 -12.67 -43.86
N PHE A 79 31.66 -13.11 -44.20
CA PHE A 79 32.62 -13.65 -43.23
C PHE A 79 32.97 -12.61 -42.15
N ASN A 80 33.32 -11.38 -42.56
CA ASN A 80 33.64 -10.30 -41.63
C ASN A 80 32.46 -9.97 -40.70
N LYS A 81 31.22 -10.00 -41.23
CA LYS A 81 30.01 -9.81 -40.41
C LYS A 81 29.81 -10.92 -39.38
N LEU A 82 30.09 -12.18 -39.73
CA LEU A 82 30.03 -13.30 -38.79
C LEU A 82 31.10 -13.20 -37.71
N LYS A 83 32.34 -12.89 -38.12
CA LYS A 83 33.47 -12.69 -37.19
C LYS A 83 33.17 -11.56 -36.21
N LYS A 84 32.69 -10.41 -36.70
CA LYS A 84 32.28 -9.28 -35.86
C LYS A 84 31.21 -9.65 -34.84
N LYS A 85 30.16 -10.38 -35.25
CA LYS A 85 29.12 -10.86 -34.32
C LYS A 85 29.68 -11.76 -33.22
N ALA A 86 30.67 -12.58 -33.54
CA ALA A 86 31.30 -13.43 -32.54
C ALA A 86 32.25 -12.66 -31.61
N GLU A 87 32.96 -11.66 -32.13
CA GLU A 87 33.73 -10.72 -31.32
C GLU A 87 32.83 -10.00 -30.32
N GLU A 88 31.68 -9.47 -30.77
CA GLU A 88 30.68 -8.83 -29.90
C GLU A 88 30.18 -9.79 -28.80
N ARG A 89 29.83 -11.03 -29.16
CA ARG A 89 29.43 -12.08 -28.20
C ARG A 89 30.51 -12.38 -27.17
N PHE A 90 31.76 -12.47 -27.63
CA PHE A 90 32.90 -12.76 -26.78
C PHE A 90 33.22 -11.59 -25.84
N GLN A 91 33.13 -10.35 -26.32
CA GLN A 91 33.28 -9.15 -25.52
C GLN A 91 32.25 -9.12 -24.38
N ARG A 92 30.97 -9.40 -24.69
CA ARG A 92 29.92 -9.53 -23.65
C ARG A 92 30.27 -10.61 -22.64
N LEU A 93 30.63 -11.81 -23.09
CA LEU A 93 31.04 -12.91 -22.20
C LEU A 93 32.20 -12.50 -21.28
N SER A 94 33.19 -11.78 -21.83
CA SER A 94 34.33 -11.25 -21.06
C SER A 94 33.87 -10.24 -20.00
N LEU A 95 32.99 -9.30 -20.35
CA LEU A 95 32.43 -8.33 -19.40
C LEU A 95 31.66 -9.01 -18.26
N ILE A 96 30.83 -10.01 -18.58
CA ILE A 96 30.11 -10.79 -17.57
C ILE A 96 31.11 -11.49 -16.65
N GLY A 97 32.13 -12.13 -17.23
CA GLY A 97 33.19 -12.79 -16.47
C GLY A 97 33.94 -11.82 -15.55
N THR A 98 34.15 -10.58 -15.95
CA THR A 98 34.79 -9.54 -15.12
C THR A 98 33.86 -9.05 -14.00
N ILE A 99 32.57 -8.83 -14.29
CA ILE A 99 31.59 -8.40 -13.28
C ILE A 99 31.44 -9.46 -12.19
N LEU A 100 31.26 -10.73 -12.55
CA LEU A 100 31.08 -11.81 -11.57
C LEU A 100 32.34 -12.14 -10.75
N ARG A 101 33.53 -11.73 -11.23
CA ARG A 101 34.81 -11.94 -10.53
C ARG A 101 35.27 -10.75 -9.70
N SER A 102 34.66 -9.58 -9.87
CA SER A 102 35.01 -8.35 -9.16
C SER A 102 34.00 -8.04 -8.05
N GLU A 103 34.24 -6.97 -7.30
CA GLU A 103 33.32 -6.42 -6.30
C GLU A 103 31.92 -6.07 -6.89
N LYS A 104 31.86 -5.82 -8.20
CA LYS A 104 30.60 -5.60 -8.95
C LYS A 104 29.63 -6.80 -8.85
N LYS A 105 30.10 -7.99 -8.46
CA LYS A 105 29.26 -9.16 -8.19
C LYS A 105 28.21 -8.86 -7.13
N GLU A 106 28.54 -8.14 -6.07
CA GLU A 106 27.60 -7.85 -4.98
C GLU A 106 26.45 -6.95 -5.44
N LYS A 107 26.76 -5.92 -6.22
CA LYS A 107 25.75 -5.06 -6.87
C LYS A 107 24.85 -5.86 -7.79
N TYR A 108 25.44 -6.72 -8.62
CA TYR A 108 24.68 -7.62 -9.49
C TYR A 108 23.75 -8.54 -8.69
N ASP A 109 24.23 -9.15 -7.60
CA ASP A 109 23.44 -10.02 -6.74
C ASP A 109 22.29 -9.27 -6.05
N TYR A 110 22.49 -8.00 -5.68
CA TYR A 110 21.44 -7.13 -5.18
C TYR A 110 20.32 -6.93 -6.21
N TYR A 111 20.65 -6.60 -7.46
CA TYR A 111 19.65 -6.44 -8.53
C TYR A 111 19.02 -7.77 -8.95
N TYR A 112 19.76 -8.87 -8.88
CA TYR A 112 19.21 -10.20 -9.15
C TYR A 112 18.12 -10.58 -8.14
N LYS A 113 18.27 -10.20 -6.86
CA LYS A 113 17.26 -10.44 -5.81
C LYS A 113 16.12 -9.43 -5.83
N THR A 114 16.42 -8.15 -6.04
CA THR A 114 15.45 -7.04 -5.96
C THR A 114 14.67 -6.87 -7.27
N GLY A 115 15.28 -7.23 -8.39
CA GLY A 115 14.78 -6.99 -9.74
C GLY A 115 15.62 -5.95 -10.49
N PHE A 116 15.70 -6.09 -11.81
CA PHE A 116 16.41 -5.14 -12.67
C PHE A 116 15.50 -3.99 -13.11
N PRO A 117 16.01 -2.76 -13.24
CA PRO A 117 15.25 -1.67 -13.84
C PRO A 117 15.00 -1.94 -15.33
N LYS A 118 13.89 -1.41 -15.86
CA LYS A 118 13.57 -1.51 -17.29
C LYS A 118 14.11 -0.28 -18.02
N LEU A 119 14.61 -0.50 -19.24
CA LEU A 119 14.99 0.60 -20.13
C LEU A 119 13.72 1.29 -20.64
N LYS A 120 13.59 2.58 -20.36
CA LYS A 120 12.49 3.42 -20.86
C LYS A 120 13.06 4.77 -21.28
N ASP A 121 12.78 5.19 -22.51
CA ASP A 121 13.19 6.50 -23.04
C ASP A 121 14.70 6.79 -22.83
N ASN A 122 15.54 5.82 -23.22
CA ASN A 122 17.00 5.81 -23.09
C ASN A 122 17.57 5.82 -21.65
N GLU A 123 16.74 5.76 -20.63
CA GLU A 123 17.16 5.70 -19.23
C GLU A 123 16.69 4.42 -18.53
N PHE A 124 17.48 3.93 -17.58
CA PHE A 124 17.08 2.80 -16.74
C PHE A 124 16.23 3.30 -15.58
N LYS A 125 14.97 2.85 -15.52
CA LYS A 125 14.03 3.21 -14.46
C LYS A 125 13.41 1.95 -13.86
N PHE A 126 13.31 1.91 -12.53
CA PHE A 126 12.50 0.88 -11.88
C PHE A 126 11.04 1.02 -12.29
N ILE A 127 10.36 -0.12 -12.38
CA ILE A 127 8.92 -0.14 -12.57
C ILE A 127 8.29 0.39 -11.29
N LYS A 128 7.68 1.57 -11.37
CA LYS A 128 6.89 2.11 -10.26
C LYS A 128 5.67 1.23 -10.06
N PHE A 129 5.36 0.92 -8.80
CA PHE A 129 4.12 0.25 -8.45
C PHE A 129 2.94 1.08 -8.95
N LYS A 130 2.09 0.47 -9.78
CA LYS A 130 0.84 1.06 -10.28
C LYS A 130 -0.29 0.35 -9.55
N PRO A 131 -0.82 0.92 -8.45
CA PRO A 131 -1.92 0.28 -7.75
C PRO A 131 -3.08 0.09 -8.72
N SER A 132 -3.69 -1.10 -8.69
CA SER A 132 -4.91 -1.37 -9.45
C SER A 132 -6.03 -0.43 -9.00
N LEU A 133 -6.92 -0.05 -9.92
CA LEU A 133 -8.12 0.74 -9.60
C LEU A 133 -8.92 0.12 -8.44
N PHE A 134 -9.04 -1.20 -8.42
CA PHE A 134 -9.73 -1.89 -7.34
C PHE A 134 -9.03 -1.72 -5.99
N LEU A 135 -7.70 -1.76 -5.97
CA LEU A 135 -6.91 -1.58 -4.75
C LEU A 135 -7.08 -0.16 -4.21
N THR A 136 -7.05 0.84 -5.08
CA THR A 136 -7.22 2.25 -4.68
C THR A 136 -8.63 2.50 -4.17
N LEU A 137 -9.67 2.04 -4.89
CA LEU A 137 -11.06 2.17 -4.45
C LEU A 137 -11.30 1.44 -3.12
N SER A 138 -10.80 0.22 -2.96
CA SER A 138 -10.94 -0.53 -1.71
C SER A 138 -10.28 0.19 -0.55
N THR A 139 -9.09 0.76 -0.76
CA THR A 139 -8.38 1.51 0.29
C THR A 139 -9.16 2.74 0.72
N ILE A 140 -9.70 3.50 -0.25
CA ILE A 140 -10.52 4.68 0.02
C ILE A 140 -11.81 4.29 0.75
N PHE A 141 -12.48 3.23 0.30
CA PHE A 141 -13.72 2.75 0.92
C PHE A 141 -13.50 2.32 2.38
N ILE A 142 -12.41 1.61 2.66
CA ILE A 142 -12.03 1.23 4.03
C ILE A 142 -11.78 2.48 4.88
N LEU A 143 -11.05 3.46 4.35
CA LEU A 143 -10.73 4.69 5.08
C LEU A 143 -12.00 5.49 5.40
N VAL A 144 -12.89 5.67 4.43
CA VAL A 144 -14.19 6.33 4.62
C VAL A 144 -15.06 5.56 5.63
N SER A 145 -15.09 4.23 5.55
CA SER A 145 -15.84 3.40 6.48
C SER A 145 -15.33 3.52 7.92
N ILE A 146 -14.02 3.58 8.12
CA ILE A 146 -13.41 3.78 9.44
C ILE A 146 -13.81 5.15 10.02
N ILE A 147 -13.69 6.22 9.21
CA ILE A 147 -14.08 7.57 9.66
C ILE A 147 -15.58 7.60 9.99
N HIS A 148 -16.42 7.04 9.12
CA HIS A 148 -17.85 6.98 9.32
C HIS A 148 -18.23 6.23 10.62
N TYR A 149 -17.58 5.10 10.88
CA TYR A 149 -17.77 4.35 12.13
C TYR A 149 -17.38 5.15 13.38
N ILE A 150 -16.26 5.87 13.34
CA ILE A 150 -15.82 6.73 14.45
C ILE A 150 -16.84 7.84 14.71
N LEU A 151 -17.36 8.47 13.66
CA LEU A 151 -18.38 9.52 13.79
C LEU A 151 -19.66 8.99 14.44
N LEU A 152 -20.17 7.84 14.00
CA LEU A 152 -21.35 7.22 14.61
C LEU A 152 -21.14 6.90 16.10
N LYS A 153 -19.96 6.38 16.46
CA LYS A 153 -19.62 6.10 17.85
C LYS A 153 -19.59 7.36 18.72
N LEU A 154 -19.01 8.44 18.21
CA LEU A 154 -18.97 9.73 18.90
C LEU A 154 -20.37 10.33 19.03
N GLN A 155 -21.14 10.35 17.95
CA GLN A 155 -22.50 10.90 17.95
C GLN A 155 -23.39 10.16 18.95
N ASN A 156 -23.40 8.83 18.95
CA ASN A 156 -24.21 8.05 19.90
C ASN A 156 -23.88 8.39 21.36
N SER A 157 -22.60 8.57 21.66
CA SER A 157 -22.16 8.96 23.01
C SER A 157 -22.66 10.36 23.41
N GLN A 158 -22.77 11.27 22.44
CA GLN A 158 -23.26 12.63 22.67
C GLN A 158 -24.79 12.67 22.78
N GLU A 159 -25.52 11.87 22.01
CA GLU A 159 -26.98 11.77 22.11
C GLU A 159 -27.40 11.24 23.49
N ILE A 160 -26.73 10.21 24.01
CA ILE A 160 -27.01 9.67 25.35
C ILE A 160 -26.82 10.76 26.42
N LYS A 161 -25.73 11.54 26.35
CA LYS A 161 -25.49 12.66 27.27
C LYS A 161 -26.57 13.74 27.16
N ARG A 162 -27.03 14.02 25.94
CA ARG A 162 -28.09 15.00 25.68
C ARG A 162 -29.42 14.57 26.26
N VAL A 163 -29.78 13.28 26.14
CA VAL A 163 -31.00 12.75 26.77
C VAL A 163 -30.91 12.83 28.29
N ASN A 164 -29.78 12.46 28.88
CA ASN A 164 -29.60 12.53 30.33
C ASN A 164 -29.69 13.98 30.85
N SER A 165 -29.04 14.94 30.18
CA SER A 165 -29.14 16.35 30.58
C SER A 165 -30.57 16.90 30.40
N LEU A 166 -31.31 16.47 29.37
CA LEU A 166 -32.73 16.80 29.24
C LEU A 166 -33.54 16.26 30.42
N ILE A 167 -33.36 15.00 30.80
CA ILE A 167 -34.03 14.39 31.96
C ILE A 167 -33.72 15.16 33.24
N GLU A 168 -32.46 15.52 33.48
CA GLU A 168 -32.05 16.32 34.65
C GLU A 168 -32.73 17.69 34.66
N THR A 169 -32.77 18.39 33.52
CA THR A 169 -33.45 19.69 33.43
C THR A 169 -34.95 19.59 33.67
N LEU A 170 -35.59 18.50 33.22
CA LEU A 170 -37.01 18.24 33.46
C LEU A 170 -37.28 17.95 34.94
N LYS A 171 -36.45 17.11 35.57
CA LYS A 171 -36.52 16.83 37.02
C LYS A 171 -36.33 18.10 37.85
N TYR A 172 -35.36 18.95 37.49
CA TYR A 172 -35.13 20.24 38.14
C TYR A 172 -36.32 21.19 37.98
N LYS A 173 -36.90 21.29 36.77
CA LYS A 173 -38.12 22.09 36.55
C LYS A 173 -39.31 21.55 37.38
N ALA A 174 -39.50 20.23 37.41
CA ALA A 174 -40.57 19.58 38.18
C ALA A 174 -40.41 19.76 39.71
N SER A 175 -39.19 19.77 40.24
CA SER A 175 -38.93 20.02 41.66
C SER A 175 -39.15 21.49 42.02
N LYS A 176 -38.79 22.43 41.14
CA LYS A 176 -39.06 23.87 41.32
C LYS A 176 -40.55 24.21 41.31
N ILE A 177 -41.34 23.54 40.46
CA ILE A 177 -42.81 23.69 40.48
C ILE A 177 -43.36 23.32 41.87
N GLN A 178 -42.86 22.26 42.49
CA GLN A 178 -43.29 21.83 43.83
C GLN A 178 -42.95 22.83 44.94
N THR A 179 -41.79 23.49 44.90
CA THR A 179 -41.44 24.51 45.92
C THR A 179 -42.30 25.77 45.80
N THR A 180 -42.84 26.06 44.61
CA THR A 180 -43.80 27.16 44.41
C THR A 180 -45.20 26.77 44.91
N SER A 181 -45.59 25.49 44.79
CA SER A 181 -46.89 24.99 45.27
C SER A 181 -46.98 24.77 46.79
N GLN A 182 -45.87 24.74 47.52
CA GLN A 182 -45.84 24.51 48.99
C GLN A 182 -46.52 25.60 49.84
N GLN A 183 -47.05 26.67 49.24
CA GLN A 183 -47.93 27.61 49.95
C GLN A 183 -49.39 27.15 50.04
N GLN A 184 -49.80 26.05 49.38
CA GLN A 184 -51.13 25.46 49.51
C GLN A 184 -51.05 23.91 49.69
N GLN A 185 -51.99 23.34 50.45
CA GLN A 185 -51.90 22.11 51.24
C GLN A 185 -51.73 20.76 50.50
N GLN A 186 -51.17 19.78 51.24
CA GLN A 186 -51.14 18.30 51.08
C GLN A 186 -50.54 17.70 49.78
N GLN A 187 -49.37 17.05 49.93
CA GLN A 187 -48.69 16.29 48.88
C GLN A 187 -49.45 15.01 48.54
N ILE A 188 -50.26 15.07 47.49
CA ILE A 188 -50.67 13.86 46.76
C ILE A 188 -49.49 13.49 45.84
N LEU A 189 -49.12 12.20 45.81
CA LEU A 189 -48.14 11.62 44.90
C LEU A 189 -48.66 11.74 43.46
N GLN A 190 -48.58 12.92 42.86
CA GLN A 190 -49.09 13.18 41.52
C GLN A 190 -47.97 13.42 40.53
N ASP A 191 -48.19 12.89 39.34
CA ASP A 191 -47.32 13.07 38.18
C ASP A 191 -47.29 14.54 37.76
N LYS A 192 -46.12 15.01 37.32
CA LYS A 192 -45.89 16.44 37.07
C LYS A 192 -45.72 16.73 35.60
N LYS A 193 -46.53 17.68 35.11
CA LYS A 193 -46.42 18.22 33.75
C LYS A 193 -45.36 19.32 33.68
N VAL A 194 -44.39 19.16 32.80
CA VAL A 194 -43.31 20.12 32.55
C VAL A 194 -43.25 20.46 31.07
N ILE A 195 -43.10 21.74 30.75
CA ILE A 195 -42.93 22.22 29.37
C ILE A 195 -41.44 22.51 29.11
N HIS A 196 -40.92 21.96 28.00
CA HIS A 196 -39.55 22.20 27.55
C HIS A 196 -39.50 22.23 26.02
N LEU A 197 -39.04 23.34 25.42
CA LEU A 197 -38.91 23.53 23.97
C LEU A 197 -40.22 23.20 23.21
N ASP A 198 -41.34 23.78 23.67
CA ASP A 198 -42.68 23.62 23.08
C ASP A 198 -43.22 22.17 23.04
N LYS A 199 -42.59 21.27 23.80
CA LYS A 199 -43.06 19.90 24.03
C LYS A 199 -43.49 19.70 25.47
N PHE A 200 -44.50 18.86 25.66
CA PHE A 200 -45.03 18.49 26.97
C PHE A 200 -44.39 17.20 27.47
N PHE A 201 -43.90 17.22 28.70
CA PHE A 201 -43.32 16.07 29.37
C PHE A 201 -44.06 15.78 30.68
N ILE A 202 -44.31 14.51 30.97
CA ILE A 202 -44.76 14.05 32.29
C ILE A 202 -43.55 13.48 33.02
N VAL A 203 -43.30 13.96 34.23
CA VAL A 203 -42.31 13.42 35.16
C VAL A 203 -43.08 12.72 36.27
N LYS A 204 -43.01 11.39 36.32
CA LYS A 204 -43.66 10.57 37.35
C LYS A 204 -42.91 10.69 38.69
N PHE A 205 -43.56 10.31 39.79
CA PHE A 205 -42.94 10.33 41.13
C PHE A 205 -41.71 9.40 41.24
N ASP A 206 -41.71 8.30 40.50
CA ASP A 206 -40.57 7.36 40.40
C ASP A 206 -39.32 7.96 39.71
N GLY A 207 -39.46 9.13 39.09
CA GLY A 207 -38.40 9.83 38.37
C GLY A 207 -38.25 9.42 36.90
N SER A 208 -39.18 8.65 36.34
CA SER A 208 -39.31 8.41 34.90
C SER A 208 -39.89 9.65 34.19
N CYS A 209 -39.53 9.86 32.92
CA CYS A 209 -39.94 11.02 32.13
C CYS A 209 -40.50 10.57 30.78
N TYR A 210 -41.73 10.97 30.45
CA TYR A 210 -42.42 10.60 29.22
C TYR A 210 -42.73 11.84 28.38
N LEU A 211 -42.58 11.73 27.05
CA LEU A 211 -42.98 12.76 26.10
C LEU A 211 -44.46 12.55 25.72
N ILE A 212 -45.27 13.61 25.76
CA ILE A 212 -46.66 13.57 25.28
C ILE A 212 -46.71 14.21 23.89
N ASP A 213 -47.06 13.43 22.86
CA ASP A 213 -47.13 13.92 21.47
C ASP A 213 -48.43 14.68 21.13
N LYS A 214 -49.47 14.62 21.99
CA LYS A 214 -50.74 15.34 21.81
C LYS A 214 -50.81 16.52 22.77
N SER A 215 -51.21 17.71 22.29
CA SER A 215 -51.52 18.87 23.14
C SER A 215 -52.55 18.45 24.19
N PRO A 216 -52.25 18.50 25.49
CA PRO A 216 -53.17 17.98 26.49
C PRO A 216 -54.40 18.88 26.60
N ILE A 217 -55.60 18.29 26.50
CA ILE A 217 -56.86 18.92 26.86
C ILE A 217 -56.89 19.04 28.40
N GLU A 218 -57.31 20.18 28.92
CA GLU A 218 -57.35 20.45 30.36
C GLU A 218 -58.35 19.49 31.04
N GLY A 219 -57.85 18.57 31.87
CA GLY A 219 -58.68 17.71 32.73
C GLY A 219 -58.78 16.21 32.39
N GLU A 220 -58.07 15.71 31.38
CA GLU A 220 -57.98 14.26 31.11
C GLU A 220 -56.70 13.64 31.66
N ASP A 221 -56.84 12.54 32.40
CA ASP A 221 -55.75 11.66 32.82
C ASP A 221 -55.38 10.76 31.62
N TYR A 222 -54.16 10.94 31.09
CA TYR A 222 -53.66 10.10 29.99
C TYR A 222 -53.10 8.81 30.60
N GLU A 223 -53.84 7.70 30.50
CA GLU A 223 -53.26 6.38 30.71
C GLU A 223 -52.22 6.13 29.62
N ILE A 224 -50.98 5.92 30.04
CA ILE A 224 -49.88 5.54 29.16
C ILE A 224 -49.86 4.01 29.19
N ASP A 225 -50.21 3.37 28.08
CA ASP A 225 -50.04 1.93 27.90
C ASP A 225 -48.56 1.56 28.14
N ASP A 226 -48.32 0.59 29.04
CA ASP A 226 -47.00 0.07 29.41
C ASP A 226 -46.23 -0.55 28.23
#